data_AF-A0A087UD15-F1
#
_entry.id   AF-A0A087UD15-F1
#
_cell.length_a   1.000
_cell.length_b   1.000
_cell.length_c   1.000
_cell.angle_alpha   90.00
_cell.angle_beta   90.00
_cell.angle_gamma   90.00
#
_symmetry.space_group_name_H-M   'P 1'
#
loop_
_entity.id
_entity.type
_entity.pdbx_description
1 polymer ?
#
loop_
_entity_poly.entity_id
_entity_poly.type
_entity_poly.pdbx_seq_one_letter_code
_entity_poly.pdbx_strand_id
1 'polypeptide(L)'
;MPKSKIRVAKSLVVDTLKDVDQDRVCYRMIGGVLVERTVKEVLPAVSHNKEQLAIFLENLNQQIEKKGREINEFKEKYNIQIRKEA
;
A
#
# COMPACT_ATOMS: atom_id res chain seq x y z
N MET A 1 -1.94 -0.48 13.93
CA MET A 1 -2.40 -1.44 12.90
C MET A 1 -1.18 -1.98 12.16
N PRO A 2 -0.85 -3.28 12.24
CA PRO A 2 0.36 -3.82 11.62
C PRO A 2 0.27 -3.80 10.09
N LYS A 3 1.35 -3.38 9.42
CA LYS A 3 1.49 -3.21 7.96
C LYS A 3 1.05 -4.43 7.12
N SER A 4 1.07 -5.62 7.70
CA SER A 4 0.64 -6.88 7.10
C SER A 4 -0.87 -6.98 6.83
N LYS A 5 -1.73 -6.37 7.68
CA LYS A 5 -3.20 -6.55 7.57
C LYS A 5 -3.81 -5.84 6.35
N ILE A 6 -3.26 -4.70 5.93
CA ILE A 6 -3.80 -3.92 4.82
C ILE A 6 -3.63 -4.64 3.48
N ARG A 7 -2.51 -5.35 3.30
CA ARG A 7 -2.20 -6.10 2.07
C ARG A 7 -3.06 -7.36 1.92
N VAL A 8 -3.34 -8.03 3.04
CA VAL A 8 -4.17 -9.24 3.07
C VAL A 8 -5.64 -8.92 2.76
N ALA A 9 -6.19 -7.86 3.36
CA ALA A 9 -7.60 -7.50 3.19
C ALA A 9 -7.98 -7.18 1.73
N LYS A 10 -7.17 -6.37 1.02
CA LYS A 10 -7.46 -6.01 -0.37
C LYS A 10 -7.35 -7.20 -1.33
N SER A 11 -6.45 -8.15 -1.04
CA SER A 11 -6.29 -9.35 -1.87
C SER A 11 -7.49 -10.28 -1.70
N LEU A 12 -7.93 -10.51 -0.46
CA LEU A 12 -9.11 -11.32 -0.17
C LEU A 12 -10.36 -10.77 -0.88
N VAL A 13 -10.60 -9.46 -0.82
CA VAL A 13 -11.76 -8.84 -1.48
C VAL A 13 -11.71 -9.06 -2.99
N VAL A 14 -10.56 -8.85 -3.64
CA VAL A 14 -10.41 -9.07 -5.09
C VAL A 14 -10.66 -10.54 -5.44
N ASP A 15 -10.11 -11.48 -4.66
CA ASP A 15 -10.25 -12.90 -4.94
C ASP A 15 -11.71 -13.37 -4.75
N THR A 16 -12.40 -12.88 -3.71
CA THR A 16 -13.82 -13.20 -3.49
C THR A 16 -14.77 -12.61 -4.53
N LEU A 17 -14.42 -11.49 -5.16
CA LEU A 17 -15.29 -10.81 -6.14
C LEU A 17 -15.08 -11.28 -7.58
N LYS A 18 -13.99 -12.01 -7.88
CA LYS A 18 -13.72 -12.56 -9.22
C LYS A 18 -14.74 -13.61 -9.65
N ASP A 19 -15.19 -14.43 -8.70
CA ASP A 19 -16.10 -15.54 -8.96
C ASP A 19 -17.59 -15.13 -8.81
N VAL A 20 -17.84 -13.85 -8.58
CA VAL A 20 -19.19 -13.30 -8.43
C VAL A 20 -19.64 -12.70 -9.76
N ASP A 21 -20.92 -12.87 -10.08
CA ASP A 21 -21.56 -12.24 -11.24
C ASP A 21 -21.24 -10.74 -11.30
N GLN A 22 -20.74 -10.31 -12.46
CA GLN A 22 -20.28 -8.95 -12.72
C GLN A 22 -21.41 -7.91 -12.66
N ASP A 23 -22.65 -8.31 -12.98
CA ASP A 23 -23.82 -7.45 -12.94
C ASP A 23 -24.50 -7.42 -11.56
N ARG A 24 -24.00 -8.22 -10.61
CA ARG A 24 -24.52 -8.22 -9.24
C ARG A 24 -24.26 -6.87 -8.56
N VAL A 25 -25.31 -6.35 -7.93
CA VAL A 25 -25.23 -5.14 -7.10
C VAL A 25 -24.36 -5.41 -5.87
N CYS A 26 -23.46 -4.47 -5.58
CA CYS A 26 -22.59 -4.46 -4.42
C CYS A 26 -22.58 -3.07 -3.77
N TYR A 27 -22.28 -3.01 -2.47
CA TYR A 27 -22.25 -1.76 -1.72
C TYR A 27 -20.83 -1.47 -1.27
N ARG A 28 -20.33 -0.27 -1.59
CA ARG A 28 -19.01 0.20 -1.18
C ARG A 28 -19.15 1.22 -0.05
N MET A 29 -18.53 0.95 1.09
CA MET A 29 -18.47 1.88 2.22
C MET A 29 -17.38 2.94 1.98
N ILE A 30 -17.76 4.22 2.00
CA ILE A 30 -16.85 5.37 1.89
C ILE A 30 -17.25 6.39 2.94
N GLY A 31 -16.35 6.69 3.89
CA GLY A 31 -16.58 7.74 4.88
C GLY A 31 -17.87 7.57 5.72
N GLY A 32 -18.31 6.33 5.95
CA GLY A 32 -19.56 6.03 6.67
C GLY A 32 -20.82 5.97 5.80
N VAL A 33 -20.72 6.27 4.50
CA VAL A 33 -21.83 6.16 3.54
C VAL A 33 -21.67 4.89 2.71
N LEU A 34 -22.75 4.12 2.54
CA LEU A 34 -22.81 3.00 1.62
C LEU A 34 -23.25 3.50 0.24
N VAL A 35 -22.40 3.27 -0.77
CA VAL A 35 -22.67 3.63 -2.15
C VAL A 35 -23.00 2.37 -2.94
N GLU A 36 -24.15 2.35 -3.60
CA GLU A 36 -24.56 1.27 -4.50
C GLU A 36 -23.74 1.30 -5.79
N ARG A 37 -23.20 0.13 -6.16
CA ARG A 37 -22.36 -0.10 -7.35
C ARG A 37 -22.57 -1.52 -7.87
N THR A 38 -21.92 -1.86 -8.98
CA THR A 38 -21.88 -3.22 -9.51
C THR A 38 -20.49 -3.84 -9.34
N VAL A 39 -20.39 -5.17 -9.35
CA VAL A 39 -19.09 -5.87 -9.26
C VAL A 39 -18.14 -5.44 -10.39
N LYS A 40 -18.64 -5.28 -11.62
CA LYS A 40 -17.85 -4.78 -12.76
C LYS A 40 -17.25 -3.38 -12.56
N GLU A 41 -17.90 -2.53 -11.77
CA GLU A 41 -17.37 -1.19 -11.45
C GLU A 41 -16.38 -1.22 -10.28
N VAL A 42 -16.64 -2.06 -9.27
CA VAL A 42 -15.84 -2.08 -8.04
C VAL A 42 -14.57 -2.90 -8.18
N LEU A 43 -14.63 -4.05 -8.85
CA LEU A 43 -13.49 -4.96 -9.01
C LEU A 43 -12.25 -4.29 -9.63
N PRO A 44 -12.35 -3.57 -10.77
CA PRO A 44 -11.18 -2.90 -11.35
C PRO A 44 -10.66 -1.78 -10.44
N ALA A 45 -11.54 -1.03 -9.77
CA ALA A 45 -11.13 0.03 -8.86
C ALA A 45 -10.34 -0.52 -7.66
N VAL A 46 -10.76 -1.65 -7.07
CA VAL A 46 -10.04 -2.26 -5.95
C VAL A 46 -8.72 -2.90 -6.41
N SER A 47 -8.68 -3.53 -7.59
CA SER A 47 -7.46 -4.10 -8.16
C SER A 47 -6.42 -3.03 -8.49
N HIS A 48 -6.82 -1.98 -9.19
CA HIS A 48 -5.93 -0.86 -9.53
C HIS A 48 -5.35 -0.21 -8.26
N ASN A 49 -6.18 0.03 -7.24
CA ASN A 49 -5.71 0.58 -5.97
C ASN A 49 -4.70 -0.34 -5.26
N LYS A 50 -4.85 -1.67 -5.37
CA LYS A 50 -3.88 -2.63 -4.83
C LYS A 50 -2.53 -2.52 -5.54
N GLU A 51 -2.53 -2.42 -6.86
CA GLU A 51 -1.31 -2.27 -7.67
C GLU A 51 -0.59 -0.95 -7.37
N GLN A 52 -1.32 0.17 -7.34
CA GLN A 52 -0.75 1.48 -7.01
C GLN A 52 -0.10 1.51 -5.63
N LEU A 53 -0.70 0.85 -4.64
CA LEU A 53 -0.10 0.71 -3.31
C LEU A 53 1.19 -0.12 -3.32
N ALA A 54 1.27 -1.16 -4.17
CA ALA A 54 2.49 -1.95 -4.30
C ALA A 54 3.63 -1.11 -4.91
N ILE A 55 3.33 -0.34 -5.96
CA ILE A 55 4.29 0.59 -6.57
C ILE A 55 4.75 1.65 -5.56
N PHE A 56 3.80 2.22 -4.81
CA PHE A 56 4.13 3.23 -3.80
C PHE A 56 5.04 2.67 -2.68
N LEU A 57 4.80 1.43 -2.24
CA LEU A 57 5.66 0.77 -1.26
C LEU A 57 7.08 0.57 -1.79
N GLU A 58 7.21 0.16 -3.05
CA GLU A 58 8.51 0.00 -3.70
C GLU A 58 9.27 1.33 -3.78
N ASN A 59 8.59 2.39 -4.21
CA ASN A 59 9.16 3.74 -4.25
C ASN A 59 9.59 4.25 -2.87
N LEU A 60 8.84 3.92 -1.81
CA LEU A 60 9.23 4.27 -0.44
C LEU A 60 10.46 3.50 0.04
N ASN A 61 10.58 2.21 -0.29
CA ASN A 61 11.76 1.42 0.04
C ASN A 61 13.00 2.00 -0.66
N GLN A 62 12.90 2.32 -1.95
CA GLN A 62 13.98 2.95 -2.71
C GLN A 62 14.41 4.29 -2.10
N GLN A 63 13.46 5.11 -1.64
CA GLN A 63 13.75 6.36 -0.93
C GLN A 63 14.48 6.13 0.39
N ILE A 64 14.07 5.12 1.17
CA ILE A 64 14.74 4.74 2.43
C ILE A 64 16.18 4.33 2.16
N GLU A 65 16.42 3.47 1.17
CA GLU A 65 17.76 3.01 0.82
C GLU A 65 18.63 4.16 0.31
N LYS A 66 18.09 5.01 -0.57
CA LYS A 66 18.79 6.19 -1.08
C LYS A 66 19.20 7.11 0.05
N LYS A 67 18.27 7.44 0.96
CA LYS A 67 18.56 8.28 2.12
C LYS A 67 19.54 7.61 3.09
N GLY A 68 19.47 6.29 3.26
CA GLY A 68 20.44 5.53 4.04
C GLY A 68 21.86 5.66 3.49
N ARG A 69 22.03 5.56 2.17
CA ARG A 69 23.33 5.79 1.50
C ARG A 69 23.83 7.22 1.69
N GLU A 70 22.97 8.22 1.42
CA GLU A 70 23.31 9.64 1.60
C GLU A 70 23.77 9.94 3.04
N ILE A 71 23.12 9.34 4.06
CA ILE A 71 23.51 9.50 5.46
C ILE A 71 24.90 8.90 5.72
N ASN A 72 25.18 7.72 5.19
CA ASN A 72 26.47 7.06 5.39
C ASN A 72 27.60 7.81 4.67
N GLU A 73 27.40 8.21 3.42
CA GLU A 73 28.35 9.04 2.66
C GLU A 73 28.65 10.36 3.38
N PHE A 74 27.62 11.00 3.95
CA PHE A 74 27.79 12.23 4.73
C PHE A 74 28.60 11.97 6.01
N LYS A 75 28.36 10.86 6.72
CA LYS A 75 29.15 10.51 7.91
C LYS A 75 30.61 10.28 7.57
N GLU A 76 30.91 9.55 6.49
CA GLU A 76 32.27 9.25 6.05
C GLU A 76 33.00 10.52 5.62
N LYS A 77 32.37 11.35 4.79
CA LYS A 77 32.95 12.59 4.27
C LYS A 77 33.36 13.57 5.37
N TYR A 78 32.59 13.64 6.45
CA TYR A 78 32.82 14.58 7.55
C TYR A 78 33.35 13.91 8.83
N ASN A 79 33.72 12.62 8.75
CA ASN A 79 34.19 11.81 9.89
C ASN A 79 33.29 11.93 11.13
N ILE A 80 31.97 11.94 10.93
CA ILE A 80 30.98 12.13 11.99
C ILE A 80 30.85 10.84 12.80
N GLN A 81 31.28 10.89 14.06
CA GLN A 81 31.15 9.77 15.00
C GLN A 81 29.87 9.92 15.81
N ILE A 82 29.01 8.89 15.77
CA ILE A 82 27.83 8.83 16.64
C ILE A 82 28.30 8.35 18.01
N ARG A 83 28.30 9.24 19.01
CA ARG A 83 28.41 8.82 20.42
C ARG A 83 27.11 8.09 20.78
N LYS A 84 27.21 6.81 21.15
CA LYS A 84 26.14 6.15 21.90
C LYS A 84 26.22 6.66 23.34
N GLU A 85 25.18 7.34 23.81
CA GLU A 85 25.00 7.52 25.25
C GLU A 85 24.70 6.15 25.86
N ALA A 86 25.40 5.85 26.96
CA ALA A 86 25.36 4.57 27.66
C ALA A 86 24.11 4.44 28.54
#